data_AF-A0A0D6LXS3-F1
#
_entry.id   AF-A0A0D6LXS3-F1
#
_cell.length_a   1.000
_cell.length_b   1.000
_cell.length_c   1.000
_cell.angle_alpha   90.00
_cell.angle_beta   90.00
_cell.angle_gamma   90.00
#
_symmetry.space_group_name_H-M   'P 1'
#
loop_
_entity.id
_entity.type
_entity.pdbx_description
1 polymer ?
#
loop_
_entity_poly.entity_id
_entity_poly.type
_entity_poly.pdbx_seq_one_letter_code
_entity_poly.pdbx_strand_id
1 'polypeptide(L)'
;MFSKILVLFLCVCGLVASGPKCKNSTVVRPEVRQQILDFHIELGRPLNWSCKLERKAYRAFELDKGLVNTNKINRVNGVNEYSALSSIDNKTNVEKALYYWWEKNQNAHAKMANDENTRIGCASELRAPMYHLVCVYN
;
A
#
# COMPACT_ATOMS: atom_id res chain seq x y z
N MET A 1 -5.66 -45.84 -21.97
CA MET A 1 -6.12 -45.50 -20.62
C MET A 1 -5.05 -44.65 -19.93
N PHE A 2 -5.42 -43.42 -19.57
CA PHE A 2 -4.81 -42.46 -18.63
C PHE A 2 -3.28 -42.41 -18.51
N SER A 3 -2.60 -41.51 -19.23
CA SER A 3 -2.33 -40.12 -18.82
C SER A 3 -1.71 -40.00 -17.43
N LYS A 4 -0.38 -39.82 -17.38
CA LYS A 4 0.29 -39.20 -16.25
C LYS A 4 0.87 -37.88 -16.72
N ILE A 5 0.14 -36.84 -16.34
CA ILE A 5 0.43 -35.43 -16.55
C ILE A 5 1.83 -35.14 -16.00
N LEU A 6 2.72 -34.76 -16.90
CA LEU A 6 3.97 -34.11 -16.58
C LEU A 6 3.62 -32.74 -15.99
N VAL A 7 3.59 -32.63 -14.66
CA VAL A 7 3.45 -31.34 -13.98
C VAL A 7 4.76 -30.59 -14.19
N LEU A 8 4.86 -29.88 -15.31
CA LEU A 8 5.80 -28.77 -15.42
C LEU A 8 5.40 -27.76 -14.34
N PHE A 9 6.13 -27.77 -13.23
CA PHE A 9 6.30 -26.55 -12.45
C PHE A 9 6.94 -25.54 -13.40
N LEU A 10 6.10 -24.73 -14.03
CA LEU A 10 6.52 -23.53 -14.73
C LEU A 10 7.29 -22.72 -13.70
N CYS A 11 8.61 -22.73 -13.87
CA CYS A 11 9.53 -21.76 -13.34
C CYS A 11 8.87 -20.39 -13.56
N VAL A 12 8.31 -19.82 -12.49
CA VAL A 12 7.87 -18.43 -12.49
C VAL A 12 9.16 -17.64 -12.50
N CYS A 13 9.78 -17.56 -13.69
CA CYS A 13 10.87 -16.68 -14.00
C CYS A 13 10.42 -15.29 -13.60
N GLY A 14 10.79 -14.86 -12.38
CA GLY A 14 11.60 -13.68 -12.10
C GLY A 14 11.25 -12.38 -12.82
N LEU A 15 10.06 -12.23 -13.39
CA LEU A 15 9.49 -10.93 -13.67
C LEU A 15 9.11 -10.39 -12.32
N VAL A 16 10.09 -9.77 -11.64
CA VAL A 16 9.87 -8.80 -10.58
C VAL A 16 8.85 -7.84 -11.16
N ALA A 17 7.58 -8.09 -10.86
CA ALA A 17 6.49 -7.29 -11.35
C ALA A 17 6.81 -5.91 -10.81
N SER A 18 7.22 -5.01 -11.70
CA SER A 18 7.52 -3.63 -11.31
C SER A 18 6.35 -2.99 -10.58
N GLY A 19 5.16 -3.62 -10.51
CA GLY A 19 4.00 -3.11 -9.82
C GLY A 19 3.16 -2.23 -10.71
N PRO A 20 1.93 -1.91 -10.27
CA PRO A 20 1.03 -1.07 -11.06
C PRO A 20 1.65 0.30 -11.31
N LYS A 21 1.47 0.83 -12.52
CA LYS A 21 1.96 2.16 -12.89
C LYS A 21 0.82 3.17 -12.84
N CYS A 22 1.08 4.32 -12.22
CA CYS A 22 0.20 5.48 -12.31
C CYS A 22 0.80 6.50 -13.27
N LYS A 23 0.04 6.90 -14.30
CA LYS A 23 0.46 7.94 -15.24
C LYS A 23 0.83 9.20 -14.47
N ASN A 24 2.01 9.74 -14.74
CA ASN A 24 2.52 11.00 -14.18
C ASN A 24 2.59 11.05 -12.65
N SER A 25 2.70 9.90 -11.97
CA SER A 25 2.94 9.87 -10.52
C SER A 25 4.33 9.36 -10.21
N THR A 26 5.13 10.23 -9.59
CA THR A 26 6.40 9.89 -8.94
C THR A 26 6.24 9.65 -7.43
N VAL A 27 5.01 9.78 -6.91
CA VAL A 27 4.70 9.77 -5.46
C VAL A 27 5.05 8.44 -4.82
N VAL A 28 4.66 7.33 -5.47
CA VAL A 28 4.99 5.98 -5.01
C VAL A 28 5.65 5.24 -6.16
N ARG A 29 6.81 4.64 -5.90
CA ARG A 29 7.48 3.81 -6.91
C ARG A 29 6.64 2.56 -7.18
N PRO A 30 6.55 2.11 -8.44
CA PRO A 30 5.79 0.91 -8.80
C PRO A 30 6.05 -0.29 -7.87
N GLU A 31 7.31 -0.55 -7.47
CA GLU A 31 7.69 -1.70 -6.65
C GLU A 31 7.11 -1.62 -5.22
N VAL A 32 6.94 -0.40 -4.69
CA VAL A 32 6.29 -0.17 -3.39
C VAL A 32 4.80 -0.43 -3.49
N ARG A 33 4.18 -0.08 -4.61
CA ARG A 33 2.77 -0.42 -4.85
C ARG A 33 2.57 -1.94 -4.86
N GLN A 34 3.49 -2.66 -5.52
CA GLN A 34 3.45 -4.12 -5.55
C GLN A 34 3.60 -4.71 -4.14
N GLN A 35 4.58 -4.23 -3.36
CA GLN A 35 4.77 -4.65 -1.97
C GLN A 35 3.49 -4.53 -1.12
N ILE A 36 2.76 -3.41 -1.25
CA ILE A 36 1.50 -3.19 -0.52
C ILE A 36 0.42 -4.18 -0.98
N LEU A 37 0.32 -4.44 -2.29
CA LEU A 37 -0.62 -5.41 -2.82
C LEU A 37 -0.28 -6.85 -2.39
N ASP A 38 1.00 -7.22 -2.42
CA ASP A 38 1.48 -8.54 -2.01
C ASP A 38 1.16 -8.81 -0.54
N PHE A 39 1.38 -7.83 0.33
CA PHE A 39 0.98 -7.92 1.74
C PHE A 39 -0.52 -8.22 1.90
N HIS A 40 -1.38 -7.53 1.15
CA HIS A 40 -2.82 -7.78 1.17
C HIS A 40 -3.19 -9.16 0.58
N ILE A 41 -2.48 -9.64 -0.44
CA ILE A 41 -2.65 -10.99 -1.01
C ILE A 41 -2.27 -12.07 0.01
N GLU A 42 -1.15 -11.92 0.71
CA GLU A 42 -0.66 -12.86 1.74
C GLU A 42 -1.66 -13.00 2.90
N LEU A 43 -2.40 -11.93 3.21
CA LEU A 43 -3.50 -11.95 4.19
C LEU A 43 -4.80 -12.59 3.66
N GLY A 44 -4.84 -13.07 2.42
CA GLY A 44 -6.05 -13.58 1.77
C GLY A 44 -7.05 -12.48 1.38
N ARG A 45 -6.59 -11.22 1.28
CA ARG A 45 -7.42 -10.03 1.06
C ARG A 45 -6.96 -9.25 -0.18
N PRO A 46 -7.01 -9.84 -1.39
CA PRO A 46 -6.46 -9.22 -2.58
C PRO A 46 -7.18 -7.90 -2.92
N LEU A 47 -6.41 -6.84 -3.18
CA LEU A 47 -6.91 -5.53 -3.58
C LEU A 47 -6.37 -5.15 -4.96
N ASN A 48 -7.03 -4.21 -5.63
CA ASN A 48 -6.50 -3.57 -6.83
C ASN A 48 -5.91 -2.20 -6.53
N TRP A 49 -4.78 -1.85 -7.15
CA TRP A 49 -4.25 -0.50 -7.00
C TRP A 49 -5.12 0.53 -7.72
N SER A 50 -5.37 1.67 -7.06
CA SER A 50 -6.13 2.79 -7.60
C SER A 50 -5.30 4.06 -7.56
N CYS A 51 -4.86 4.51 -8.74
CA CYS A 51 -4.17 5.79 -8.89
C CYS A 51 -5.03 6.99 -8.44
N LYS A 52 -6.37 6.85 -8.44
CA LYS A 52 -7.28 7.87 -7.92
C LYS A 52 -7.19 7.94 -6.39
N LEU A 53 -7.12 6.80 -5.71
CA LEU A 53 -6.95 6.74 -4.25
C LEU A 53 -5.54 7.15 -3.83
N GLU A 54 -4.50 6.77 -4.58
CA GLU A 54 -3.12 7.26 -4.37
C GLU A 54 -3.07 8.79 -4.40
N ARG A 55 -3.69 9.42 -5.40
CA ARG A 55 -3.78 10.89 -5.45
C ARG A 55 -4.60 11.48 -4.30
N LYS A 56 -5.62 10.78 -3.79
CA LYS A 56 -6.36 11.23 -2.59
C LYS A 56 -5.47 11.15 -1.36
N ALA A 57 -4.75 10.04 -1.18
CA ALA A 57 -3.78 9.86 -0.09
C ALA A 57 -2.73 10.97 -0.10
N TYR A 58 -2.17 11.28 -1.27
CA TYR A 58 -1.16 12.33 -1.44
C TYR A 58 -1.66 13.71 -0.99
N ARG A 59 -2.93 14.03 -1.23
CA ARG A 59 -3.54 15.32 -0.84
C ARG A 59 -3.71 15.50 0.67
N ALA A 60 -3.52 14.45 1.47
CA ALA A 60 -3.49 14.57 2.92
C ALA A 60 -2.19 15.21 3.43
N PHE A 61 -1.11 15.20 2.65
CA PHE A 61 0.15 15.82 3.04
C PHE A 61 0.06 17.35 2.97
N GLU A 62 0.23 18.02 4.11
CA GLU A 62 0.40 19.48 4.18
C GLU A 62 1.89 19.78 4.05
N LEU A 63 2.38 19.84 2.81
CA LEU A 63 3.80 19.93 2.46
C LEU A 63 4.51 21.11 3.14
N ASP A 64 3.81 22.23 3.28
CA ASP A 64 4.24 23.46 3.94
C ASP A 64 4.39 23.34 5.46
N LYS A 65 3.63 22.44 6.10
CA LYS A 65 3.53 22.38 7.57
C LYS A 65 4.26 21.22 8.24
N GLY A 66 4.78 20.27 7.48
CA GLY A 66 5.32 19.03 8.06
C GLY A 66 4.24 18.01 8.46
N LEU A 67 2.96 18.24 8.15
CA LEU A 67 1.85 17.49 8.76
C LEU A 67 1.08 16.61 7.76
N VAL A 68 0.36 15.65 8.30
CA VAL A 68 -0.65 14.85 7.61
C VAL A 68 -2.04 15.22 8.14
N ASN A 69 -2.97 15.53 7.22
CA ASN A 69 -4.35 15.87 7.54
C ASN A 69 -5.31 14.94 6.79
N THR A 70 -5.65 13.82 7.42
CA THR A 70 -6.54 12.80 6.86
C THR A 70 -8.00 13.26 6.75
N ASN A 71 -8.42 14.31 7.47
CA ASN A 71 -9.77 14.87 7.37
C ASN A 71 -10.08 15.45 5.98
N LYS A 72 -9.04 15.75 5.17
CA LYS A 72 -9.19 16.17 3.77
C LYS A 72 -9.62 15.02 2.84
N ILE A 73 -9.53 13.77 3.30
CA ILE A 73 -9.90 12.60 2.52
C ILE A 73 -11.36 12.28 2.81
N ASN A 74 -12.20 12.43 1.78
CA ASN A 74 -13.64 12.14 1.86
C ASN A 74 -14.07 11.07 0.84
N ARG A 75 -15.27 10.53 1.06
CA ARG A 75 -15.94 9.55 0.18
C ARG A 75 -15.05 8.34 -0.10
N VAL A 76 -14.69 7.65 0.97
CA VAL A 76 -13.81 6.47 1.05
C VAL A 76 -14.25 5.60 2.21
N ASN A 77 -14.07 4.29 2.12
CA ASN A 77 -14.40 3.37 3.21
C ASN A 77 -13.37 3.35 4.35
N GLY A 78 -12.11 3.76 4.08
CA GLY A 78 -11.07 3.73 5.10
C GLY A 78 -9.85 4.57 4.77
N VAL A 79 -9.25 5.13 5.82
CA VAL A 79 -7.95 5.82 5.76
C VAL A 79 -7.07 5.33 6.90
N ASN A 80 -5.87 4.88 6.55
CA ASN A 80 -4.81 4.57 7.49
C ASN A 80 -3.66 5.55 7.30
N GLU A 81 -3.11 6.02 8.42
CA GLU A 81 -1.99 6.94 8.47
C GLU A 81 -0.94 6.39 9.43
N TYR A 82 0.33 6.57 9.06
CA TYR A 82 1.48 6.10 9.79
C TYR A 82 2.57 7.15 9.69
N SER A 83 3.20 7.43 10.83
CA SER A 83 4.28 8.40 10.97
C SER A 83 5.32 7.84 11.94
N ALA A 84 6.58 7.72 11.51
CA ALA A 84 7.67 7.23 12.36
C ALA A 84 9.01 7.77 11.88
N LEU A 85 10.07 7.59 12.69
CA LEU A 85 11.44 7.82 12.23
C LEU A 85 11.73 6.92 11.02
N SER A 86 12.28 7.53 9.97
CA SER A 86 12.59 6.83 8.73
C SER A 86 13.74 5.84 8.95
N SER A 87 13.54 4.63 8.43
CA SER A 87 14.62 3.71 8.11
C SER A 87 15.36 4.21 6.85
N ILE A 88 16.54 3.65 6.57
CA ILE A 88 17.32 4.01 5.37
C ILE A 88 16.57 3.63 4.09
N ASP A 89 15.76 2.56 4.14
CA ASP A 89 15.04 2.02 2.99
C ASP A 89 13.52 2.28 3.07
N ASN A 90 12.94 2.69 1.94
CA ASN A 90 11.51 2.96 1.81
C ASN A 90 10.68 1.68 1.91
N LYS A 91 11.16 0.54 1.38
CA LYS A 91 10.40 -0.73 1.49
C LYS A 91 10.29 -1.16 2.94
N THR A 92 11.38 -1.05 3.72
CA THR A 92 11.34 -1.29 5.17
C THR A 92 10.35 -0.38 5.90
N ASN A 93 10.28 0.90 5.51
CA ASN A 93 9.31 1.82 6.13
C ASN A 93 7.86 1.43 5.84
N VAL A 94 7.56 1.04 4.59
CA VAL A 94 6.23 0.57 4.18
C VAL A 94 5.85 -0.71 4.91
N GLU A 95 6.77 -1.66 4.98
CA GLU A 95 6.56 -2.92 5.69
C GLU A 95 6.21 -2.68 7.16
N LYS A 96 7.00 -1.86 7.86
CA LYS A 96 6.71 -1.49 9.26
C LYS A 96 5.33 -0.87 9.44
N ALA A 97 4.91 0.01 8.53
CA ALA A 97 3.59 0.63 8.58
C ALA A 97 2.46 -0.40 8.41
N LEU A 98 2.59 -1.31 7.43
CA LEU A 98 1.61 -2.36 7.15
C LEU A 98 1.47 -3.32 8.33
N TYR A 99 2.57 -3.82 8.88
CA TYR A 99 2.56 -4.69 10.06
C TYR A 99 2.01 -3.97 11.29
N TYR A 100 2.39 -2.70 11.51
CA TYR A 100 1.85 -1.93 12.62
C TYR A 100 0.31 -1.80 12.52
N TRP A 101 -0.21 -1.46 11.35
CA TRP A 101 -1.65 -1.35 11.15
C TRP A 101 -2.37 -2.69 11.31
N TRP A 102 -1.78 -3.77 10.82
CA TRP A 102 -2.38 -5.10 10.91
C TRP A 102 -2.35 -5.66 12.34
N GLU A 103 -1.23 -5.57 13.04
CA GLU A 103 -1.04 -6.28 14.31
C GLU A 103 -1.26 -5.43 15.55
N LYS A 104 -1.03 -4.11 15.46
CA LYS A 104 -0.89 -3.24 16.63
C LYS A 104 -1.94 -2.14 16.71
N ASN A 105 -2.66 -1.86 15.64
CA ASN A 105 -3.67 -0.79 15.60
C ASN A 105 -5.03 -1.34 15.18
N GLN A 106 -5.91 -1.61 16.14
CA GLN A 106 -7.22 -2.22 15.90
C GLN A 106 -8.10 -1.41 14.92
N ASN A 107 -8.06 -0.08 15.00
CA ASN A 107 -8.82 0.79 14.10
C ASN A 107 -8.29 0.73 12.66
N ALA A 108 -6.98 0.61 12.50
CA ALA A 108 -6.35 0.47 11.19
C ALA A 108 -6.57 -0.93 10.61
N HIS A 109 -6.45 -1.96 11.45
CA HIS A 109 -6.75 -3.35 11.15
C HIS A 109 -8.17 -3.47 10.58
N ALA A 110 -9.18 -2.91 11.25
CA ALA A 110 -10.57 -3.01 10.82
C ALA A 110 -10.79 -2.48 9.40
N LYS A 111 -10.06 -1.43 8.99
CA LYS A 111 -10.12 -0.91 7.62
C LYS A 111 -9.38 -1.82 6.64
N MET A 112 -8.23 -2.39 7.02
CA MET A 112 -7.50 -3.35 6.19
C MET A 112 -8.28 -4.65 5.98
N ALA A 113 -9.05 -5.06 6.99
CA ALA A 113 -9.85 -6.28 7.03
C ALA A 113 -11.29 -6.11 6.52
N ASN A 114 -11.68 -4.92 6.06
CA ASN A 114 -13.03 -4.70 5.54
C ASN A 114 -13.17 -5.33 4.13
N ASP A 115 -14.05 -6.33 3.99
CA ASP A 115 -14.30 -7.06 2.74
C ASP A 115 -14.98 -6.21 1.66
N GLU A 116 -15.57 -5.06 2.01
CA GLU A 116 -16.12 -4.12 1.04
C GLU A 116 -15.03 -3.37 0.25
N ASN A 117 -13.80 -3.36 0.78
CA ASN A 117 -12.67 -2.75 0.12
C ASN A 117 -12.18 -3.66 -1.01
N THR A 118 -12.17 -3.12 -2.24
CA THR A 118 -11.67 -3.84 -3.43
C THR A 118 -10.48 -3.14 -4.07
N ARG A 119 -10.16 -1.93 -3.60
CA ARG A 119 -9.12 -1.07 -4.12
C ARG A 119 -8.41 -0.33 -3.00
N ILE A 120 -7.12 -0.11 -3.21
CA ILE A 120 -6.26 0.68 -2.34
C ILE A 120 -5.46 1.68 -3.16
N GLY A 121 -5.14 2.82 -2.58
CA GLY A 121 -4.05 3.66 -3.09
C GLY A 121 -3.40 4.39 -1.94
N CYS A 122 -2.07 4.36 -1.93
CA CYS A 122 -1.28 4.97 -0.88
C CYS A 122 -0.33 6.02 -1.43
N ALA A 123 0.14 6.89 -0.56
CA ALA A 123 1.18 7.86 -0.84
C ALA A 123 2.12 7.94 0.37
N SER A 124 3.41 8.11 0.13
CA SER A 124 4.40 8.31 1.18
C SER A 124 5.24 9.55 0.94
N GLU A 125 5.71 10.13 2.04
CA GLU A 125 6.57 11.31 2.05
C GLU A 125 7.69 11.10 3.08
N LEU A 126 8.93 11.39 2.67
CA LEU A 126 10.08 11.43 3.57
C LEU A 126 10.38 12.88 3.90
N ARG A 127 10.07 13.28 5.13
CA ARG A 127 10.42 14.59 5.69
C ARG A 127 11.43 14.37 6.80
N ALA A 128 12.70 14.24 6.39
CA ALA A 128 13.76 13.81 7.28
C ALA A 128 13.71 14.55 8.63
N PRO A 129 13.70 13.81 9.77
CA PRO A 129 13.94 12.36 9.87
C PRO A 129 12.68 11.50 9.76
N MET A 130 11.49 12.08 9.58
CA MET A 130 10.21 11.39 9.65
C MET A 130 9.78 10.82 8.30
N TYR A 131 9.32 9.57 8.32
CA TYR A 131 8.61 8.92 7.23
C TYR A 131 7.12 8.94 7.50
N HIS A 132 6.33 9.30 6.50
CA HIS A 132 4.88 9.28 6.55
C HIS A 132 4.33 8.39 5.44
N LEU A 133 3.31 7.59 5.75
CA LEU A 133 2.54 6.80 4.80
C LEU A 133 1.05 6.97 5.07
N VAL A 134 0.30 7.26 4.01
CA VAL A 134 -1.16 7.32 4.03
C VAL A 134 -1.69 6.33 3.03
N CYS A 135 -2.59 5.44 3.45
CA CYS A 135 -3.30 4.50 2.60
C CYS A 135 -4.80 4.77 2.65
N VAL A 136 -5.43 4.73 1.48
CA VAL A 136 -6.86 5.00 1.31
C VAL A 136 -7.52 3.81 0.61
N TYR A 137 -8.62 3.36 1.18
CA TYR A 137 -9.46 2.27 0.68
C TYR A 137 -10.72 2.85 0.01
N ASN A 138 -11.21 2.24 -1.06
CA ASN A 138 -12.46 2.71 -1.71
C ASN A 138 -13.65 2.42 -0.82
#